data_AF-A0AAE6UVY0-F1
#
_entry.id   AF-A0AAE6UVY0-F1
#
_cell.length_a   1.000
_cell.length_b   1.000
_cell.length_c   1.000
_cell.angle_alpha   90.00
_cell.angle_beta   90.00
_cell.angle_gamma   90.00
#
_symmetry.space_group_name_H-M   'P 1'
#
loop_
_entity.id
_entity.type
_entity.pdbx_description
1 polymer ?
#
loop_
_entity_poly.entity_id
_entity_poly.type
_entity_poly.pdbx_seq_one_letter_code
_entity_poly.pdbx_strand_id
1 'polypeptide(L)'
;MSDIMKFITVLVPLLTLILMAFFKFIHRTEVEHLFETKIDQLKLNFSNNVIQFTILVTVFFLAPTIAFYLTGGLNIIKIDGNKEEVHNLIANIIDIDILLFYLSLITTLIFLMKWPHKTTILKSLTILTLLSSSIFYGLGTSMIIQNKAWSFLPVIIIFPLLVTFLATHVFYKTTPKKNNQVLCRIVTEEYIKELDLIHSYMLNDGRALLYDKYRSKDKVFYVCDYSSKVYLEFIKEQPDEDDI
;
A
#
# COMPACT_ATOMS: atom_id res chain seq x y z
N MET A 1 13.83 26.92 21.16
CA MET A 1 13.40 25.50 21.11
C MET A 1 13.13 25.18 19.66
N SER A 2 14.05 24.48 19.00
CA SER A 2 14.19 24.53 17.54
C SER A 2 12.98 23.88 16.83
N ASP A 3 12.59 24.39 15.67
CA ASP A 3 11.46 23.88 14.90
C ASP A 3 11.61 22.39 14.50
N ILE A 4 12.83 21.85 14.61
CA ILE A 4 13.15 20.44 14.45
C ILE A 4 12.53 19.60 15.58
N MET A 5 12.54 20.09 16.82
CA MET A 5 11.88 19.42 17.95
C MET A 5 10.37 19.31 17.71
N LYS A 6 9.73 20.35 17.17
CA LYS A 6 8.30 20.34 16.82
C LYS A 6 7.99 19.29 15.74
N PHE A 7 8.85 19.20 14.72
CA PHE A 7 8.73 18.19 13.67
C PHE A 7 8.88 16.76 14.22
N ILE A 8 9.87 16.51 15.07
CA ILE A 8 10.09 15.20 15.72
C ILE A 8 8.89 14.81 16.60
N THR A 9 8.31 15.75 17.35
CA THR A 9 7.10 15.47 18.16
C THR A 9 5.87 15.09 17.35
N VAL A 10 5.78 15.45 16.07
CA VAL A 10 4.66 15.03 15.19
C VAL A 10 5.00 13.75 14.44
N LEU A 11 6.27 13.58 14.05
CA LEU A 11 6.73 12.44 13.25
C LEU A 11 6.72 11.14 14.07
N VAL A 12 7.11 11.17 15.35
CA VAL A 12 7.19 9.98 16.20
C VAL A 12 5.80 9.36 16.47
N PRO A 13 4.76 10.12 16.88
CA PRO A 13 3.40 9.61 17.00
C PRO A 13 2.88 9.02 15.68
N LEU A 14 3.14 9.71 14.56
CA LEU A 14 2.71 9.27 13.24
C LEU A 14 3.35 7.92 12.87
N LEU A 15 4.65 7.76 13.13
CA LEU A 15 5.37 6.50 12.91
C LEU A 15 4.85 5.37 13.79
N THR A 16 4.58 5.65 15.08
CA THR A 16 4.00 4.65 16.00
C THR A 16 2.58 4.25 15.60
N LEU A 17 1.78 5.17 15.06
CA LEU A 17 0.43 4.92 14.61
C LEU A 17 0.43 4.04 13.34
N ILE A 18 1.38 4.29 12.43
CA ILE A 18 1.64 3.44 11.26
C ILE A 18 2.10 2.04 11.68
N LEU A 19 2.99 1.92 12.67
CA LEU A 19 3.47 0.63 13.18
C LEU A 19 2.35 -0.15 13.91
N MET A 20 1.55 0.50 14.76
CA MET A 20 0.39 -0.14 15.39
C MET A 20 -0.64 -0.61 14.36
N ALA A 21 -0.89 0.21 13.33
CA ALA A 21 -1.76 -0.16 12.21
C ALA A 21 -1.21 -1.38 11.45
N PHE A 22 0.11 -1.44 11.25
CA PHE A 22 0.80 -2.55 10.61
C PHE A 22 0.76 -3.85 11.44
N PHE A 23 0.99 -3.79 12.75
CA PHE A 23 0.91 -4.97 13.62
C PHE A 23 -0.51 -5.52 13.74
N LYS A 24 -1.51 -4.62 13.87
CA LYS A 24 -2.92 -5.01 13.89
C LYS A 24 -3.36 -5.65 12.56
N PHE A 25 -2.67 -5.32 11.48
CA PHE A 25 -2.92 -5.85 10.14
C PHE A 25 -2.30 -7.25 9.93
N ILE A 26 -1.03 -7.47 10.27
CA ILE A 26 -0.35 -8.78 10.06
C ILE A 26 -1.06 -9.92 10.79
N HIS A 27 -1.63 -9.65 11.96
CA HIS A 27 -2.23 -10.69 12.80
C HIS A 27 -3.72 -10.96 12.50
N ARG A 28 -4.34 -10.29 11.52
CA ARG A 28 -5.78 -10.45 11.24
C ARG A 28 -6.06 -11.43 10.11
N THR A 29 -6.94 -12.39 10.39
CA THR A 29 -7.33 -13.42 9.42
C THR A 29 -8.45 -12.94 8.48
N GLU A 30 -8.49 -13.45 7.24
CA GLU A 30 -9.49 -13.05 6.22
C GLU A 30 -10.95 -13.27 6.67
N VAL A 31 -11.18 -14.22 7.58
CA VAL A 31 -12.50 -14.58 8.09
C VAL A 31 -13.06 -13.50 9.02
N GLU A 32 -12.21 -12.79 9.78
CA GLU A 32 -12.65 -11.67 10.62
C GLU A 32 -13.23 -10.52 9.79
N HIS A 33 -12.71 -10.32 8.58
CA HIS A 33 -13.08 -9.21 7.71
C HIS A 33 -14.55 -9.27 7.23
N LEU A 34 -15.16 -10.47 7.23
CA LEU A 34 -16.54 -10.72 6.82
C LEU A 34 -17.57 -10.28 7.87
N PHE A 35 -17.16 -10.21 9.14
CA PHE A 35 -18.05 -9.91 10.27
C PHE A 35 -17.84 -8.51 10.84
N GLU A 36 -16.91 -7.75 10.25
CA GLU A 36 -16.68 -6.37 10.63
C GLU A 36 -17.82 -5.45 10.20
N THR A 37 -18.09 -4.45 11.03
CA THR A 37 -19.00 -3.38 10.65
C THR A 37 -18.43 -2.61 9.45
N LYS A 38 -19.31 -1.99 8.63
CA LYS A 38 -18.87 -1.14 7.51
C LYS A 38 -17.84 -0.07 7.93
N ILE A 39 -17.89 0.38 9.20
CA ILE A 39 -16.98 1.36 9.77
C ILE A 39 -15.58 0.77 9.99
N ASP A 40 -15.48 -0.46 10.49
CA ASP A 40 -14.19 -1.10 10.73
C ASP A 40 -13.53 -1.57 9.42
N GLN A 41 -14.33 -2.02 8.45
CA GLN A 41 -13.86 -2.27 7.08
C GLN A 41 -13.31 -1.00 6.41
N LEU A 42 -13.94 0.16 6.64
CA LEU A 42 -13.43 1.45 6.16
C LEU A 42 -12.11 1.83 6.84
N LYS A 43 -11.98 1.64 8.16
CA LYS A 43 -10.72 1.86 8.89
C LYS A 43 -9.61 0.93 8.38
N LEU A 44 -9.92 -0.33 8.08
CA LEU A 44 -8.96 -1.30 7.54
C LEU A 44 -8.49 -0.91 6.14
N ASN A 45 -9.41 -0.56 5.24
CA ASN A 45 -9.06 -0.10 3.89
C ASN A 45 -8.23 1.19 3.94
N PHE A 46 -8.58 2.12 4.84
CA PHE A 46 -7.79 3.33 5.07
C PHE A 46 -6.38 2.99 5.58
N SER A 47 -6.28 2.11 6.57
CA SER A 47 -5.00 1.64 7.12
C SER A 47 -4.11 0.99 6.05
N ASN A 48 -4.68 0.11 5.22
CA ASN A 48 -3.97 -0.53 4.12
C ASN A 48 -3.43 0.50 3.11
N ASN A 49 -4.26 1.49 2.74
CA ASN A 49 -3.84 2.56 1.84
C ASN A 49 -2.73 3.43 2.45
N VAL A 50 -2.78 3.72 3.76
CA VAL A 50 -1.72 4.47 4.46
C VAL A 50 -0.41 3.69 4.51
N ILE A 51 -0.47 2.37 4.77
CA ILE A 51 0.72 1.51 4.77
C ILE A 51 1.33 1.46 3.35
N GLN A 52 0.52 1.20 2.32
CA GLN A 52 0.98 1.19 0.94
C GLN A 52 1.61 2.53 0.53
N PHE A 53 0.97 3.64 0.88
CA PHE A 53 1.49 4.98 0.65
C PHE A 53 2.84 5.19 1.34
N THR A 54 2.97 4.79 2.60
CA THR A 54 4.23 4.92 3.37
C THR A 54 5.35 4.07 2.78
N ILE A 55 5.03 2.84 2.35
CA ILE A 55 5.99 1.95 1.67
C ILE A 55 6.47 2.58 0.37
N LEU A 56 5.57 3.12 -0.45
CA LEU A 56 5.93 3.76 -1.72
C LEU A 56 6.83 4.99 -1.50
N VAL A 57 6.49 5.86 -0.55
CA VAL A 57 7.35 7.02 -0.19
C VAL A 57 8.74 6.55 0.24
N THR A 58 8.80 5.49 1.05
CA THR A 58 10.08 4.99 1.58
C THR A 58 10.93 4.37 0.48
N VAL A 59 10.37 3.47 -0.32
CA VAL A 59 11.09 2.70 -1.35
C VAL A 59 11.52 3.58 -2.52
N PHE A 60 10.66 4.48 -2.99
CA PHE A 60 10.97 5.29 -4.18
C PHE A 60 11.61 6.64 -3.87
N PHE A 61 11.49 7.19 -2.66
CA PHE A 61 12.03 8.52 -2.39
C PHE A 61 13.05 8.53 -1.27
N LEU A 62 12.71 8.04 -0.07
CA LEU A 62 13.63 8.12 1.08
C LEU A 62 14.86 7.22 0.92
N ALA A 63 14.67 5.92 0.68
CA ALA A 63 15.77 4.96 0.62
C ALA A 63 16.77 5.26 -0.52
N PRO A 64 16.34 5.56 -1.76
CA PRO A 64 17.27 5.91 -2.84
C PRO A 64 18.03 7.20 -2.56
N THR A 65 17.36 8.21 -2.00
CA THR A 65 18.00 9.50 -1.63
C THR A 65 19.05 9.31 -0.54
N ILE A 66 18.72 8.55 0.51
CA ILE A 66 19.66 8.25 1.60
C ILE A 66 20.85 7.46 1.05
N ALA A 67 20.60 6.43 0.24
CA ALA A 67 21.65 5.63 -0.37
C ALA A 67 22.58 6.49 -1.24
N PHE A 68 22.01 7.34 -2.09
CA PHE A 68 22.75 8.25 -2.95
C PHE A 68 23.57 9.29 -2.17
N TYR A 69 23.02 9.82 -1.07
CA TYR A 69 23.71 10.74 -0.19
C TYR A 69 24.88 10.06 0.55
N LEU A 70 24.66 8.87 1.11
CA LEU A 70 25.66 8.13 1.88
C LEU A 70 26.83 7.62 1.02
N THR A 71 26.58 7.25 -0.24
CA THR A 71 27.65 6.87 -1.18
C THR A 71 28.47 8.07 -1.67
N GLY A 72 28.10 9.29 -1.27
CA GLY A 72 28.75 10.51 -1.75
C GLY A 72 28.51 10.75 -3.23
N GLY A 73 27.38 10.29 -3.78
CA GLY A 73 27.06 10.36 -5.21
C GLY A 73 27.23 11.76 -5.82
N LEU A 74 26.91 12.80 -5.05
CA LEU A 74 27.14 14.20 -5.46
C LEU A 74 28.61 14.56 -5.63
N ASN A 75 29.49 14.05 -4.77
CA ASN A 75 30.92 14.29 -4.88
C ASN A 75 31.50 13.55 -6.08
N ILE A 76 31.01 12.34 -6.37
CA ILE A 76 31.36 11.58 -7.58
C ILE A 76 30.96 12.38 -8.82
N ILE A 77 29.72 12.87 -8.88
CA ILE A 77 29.24 13.73 -9.98
C ILE A 77 30.08 15.01 -10.11
N LYS A 78 30.49 15.63 -9.00
CA LYS A 78 31.32 16.85 -9.04
C LYS A 78 32.76 16.59 -9.50
N ILE A 79 33.36 15.48 -9.08
CA ILE A 79 34.74 15.13 -9.42
C ILE A 79 34.82 14.69 -10.89
N ASP A 80 33.97 13.76 -11.30
CA ASP A 80 33.97 13.22 -12.66
C ASP A 80 33.31 14.16 -13.68
N GLY A 81 32.29 14.91 -13.25
CA GLY A 81 31.59 15.91 -14.05
C GLY A 81 32.31 17.24 -14.18
N ASN A 82 33.56 17.37 -13.70
CA ASN A 82 34.40 18.53 -14.00
C ASN A 82 34.99 18.47 -15.42
N LYS A 83 34.92 17.29 -16.07
CA LYS A 83 35.19 17.13 -17.50
C LYS A 83 33.95 17.57 -18.27
N GLU A 84 34.09 18.53 -19.18
CA GLU A 84 33.00 19.13 -19.96
C GLU A 84 32.11 18.07 -20.66
N GLU A 85 32.73 17.05 -21.25
CA GLU A 85 32.00 15.94 -21.91
C GLU A 85 31.15 15.12 -20.92
N VAL A 86 31.67 14.84 -19.74
CA VAL A 86 30.96 14.08 -18.69
C VAL A 86 29.85 14.91 -18.06
N HIS A 87 30.09 16.22 -17.87
CA HIS A 87 29.09 17.16 -17.41
C HIS A 87 27.87 17.20 -18.33
N ASN A 88 28.12 17.40 -19.64
CA ASN A 88 27.08 17.49 -20.65
C ASN A 88 26.30 16.17 -20.76
N LEU A 89 26.99 15.03 -20.63
CA LEU A 89 26.35 13.71 -20.62
C LEU A 89 25.41 13.55 -19.41
N ILE A 90 25.86 13.88 -18.21
CA ILE A 90 25.03 13.78 -16.98
C ILE A 90 23.83 14.73 -17.07
N ALA A 91 24.04 15.97 -17.51
CA ALA A 91 22.97 16.94 -17.70
C ALA A 91 21.92 16.43 -18.69
N ASN A 92 22.34 15.91 -19.84
CA ASN A 92 21.44 15.31 -20.83
C ASN A 92 20.66 14.13 -20.28
N ILE A 93 21.27 13.25 -19.48
CA ILE A 93 20.57 12.12 -18.85
C ILE A 93 19.47 12.63 -17.92
N ILE A 94 19.76 13.66 -17.10
CA ILE A 94 18.78 14.24 -16.19
C ILE A 94 17.64 14.90 -16.98
N ASP A 95 17.95 15.65 -18.03
CA ASP A 95 16.92 16.29 -18.86
C ASP A 95 16.02 15.26 -19.56
N ILE A 96 16.60 14.16 -20.06
CA ILE A 96 15.85 13.04 -20.64
C ILE A 96 14.97 12.36 -19.58
N ASP A 97 15.47 12.16 -18.36
CA ASP A 97 14.70 11.57 -17.27
C ASP A 97 13.53 12.48 -16.85
N ILE A 98 13.75 13.79 -16.74
CA ILE A 98 12.67 14.76 -16.45
C ILE A 98 11.61 14.73 -17.57
N LEU A 99 12.03 14.69 -18.84
CA LEU A 99 11.11 14.58 -19.97
C LEU A 99 10.31 13.26 -19.90
N LEU A 100 10.98 12.16 -19.60
CA LEU A 100 10.37 10.84 -19.44
C LEU A 100 9.34 10.84 -18.31
N PHE A 101 9.64 11.47 -17.18
CA PHE A 101 8.71 11.65 -16.08
C PHE A 101 7.43 12.38 -16.51
N TYR A 102 7.55 13.54 -17.16
CA TYR A 102 6.37 14.29 -17.61
C TYR A 102 5.56 13.53 -18.65
N LEU A 103 6.23 12.88 -19.61
CA LEU A 103 5.56 12.06 -20.62
C LEU A 103 4.80 10.89 -19.98
N SER A 104 5.45 10.19 -19.05
CA SER A 104 4.86 9.07 -18.29
C SER A 104 3.68 9.53 -17.43
N LEU A 105 3.80 10.69 -16.76
CA LEU A 105 2.74 11.27 -15.94
C LEU A 105 1.51 11.64 -16.78
N ILE A 106 1.71 12.36 -17.88
CA ILE A 106 0.63 12.79 -18.78
C ILE A 106 -0.08 11.57 -19.39
N THR A 107 0.69 10.60 -19.89
CA THR A 107 0.11 9.37 -20.46
C THR A 107 -0.67 8.58 -19.40
N THR A 108 -0.15 8.46 -18.18
CA THR A 108 -0.88 7.82 -17.06
C THR A 108 -2.21 8.51 -16.79
N LEU A 109 -2.22 9.85 -16.71
CA LEU A 109 -3.44 10.62 -16.48
C LEU A 109 -4.47 10.45 -17.61
N ILE A 110 -4.03 10.49 -18.87
CA ILE A 110 -4.91 10.29 -20.04
C ILE A 110 -5.50 8.88 -20.03
N PHE A 111 -4.68 7.85 -19.82
CA PHE A 111 -5.14 6.47 -19.76
C PHE A 111 -6.10 6.24 -18.60
N LEU A 112 -5.88 6.90 -17.46
CA LEU A 112 -6.73 6.77 -16.30
C LEU A 112 -8.13 7.36 -16.55
N MET A 113 -8.20 8.44 -17.34
CA MET A 113 -9.46 9.09 -17.72
C MET A 113 -10.18 8.35 -18.85
N LYS A 114 -9.48 7.94 -19.90
CA LYS A 114 -10.09 7.37 -21.12
C LYS A 114 -10.23 5.86 -21.12
N TRP A 115 -9.27 5.13 -20.55
CA TRP A 115 -9.20 3.67 -20.61
C TRP A 115 -8.87 3.04 -19.25
N PRO A 116 -9.68 3.29 -18.20
CA PRO A 116 -9.40 2.80 -16.85
C PRO A 116 -9.35 1.26 -16.75
N HIS A 117 -9.94 0.56 -17.71
CA HIS A 117 -9.95 -0.91 -17.78
C HIS A 117 -8.60 -1.51 -18.24
N LYS A 118 -7.69 -0.72 -18.83
CA LYS A 118 -6.35 -1.18 -19.23
C LYS A 118 -5.39 -1.18 -18.02
N THR A 119 -5.74 -1.98 -17.02
CA THR A 119 -5.09 -1.99 -15.69
C THR A 119 -3.59 -2.29 -15.75
N THR A 120 -3.15 -3.21 -16.60
CA THR A 120 -1.72 -3.56 -16.76
C THR A 120 -0.91 -2.37 -17.27
N ILE A 121 -1.37 -1.70 -18.32
CA ILE A 121 -0.68 -0.54 -18.91
C ILE A 121 -0.62 0.61 -17.89
N LEU A 122 -1.73 0.88 -17.20
CA LEU A 122 -1.80 1.89 -16.17
C LEU A 122 -0.81 1.65 -15.01
N LYS A 123 -0.70 0.40 -14.55
CA LYS A 123 0.28 0.02 -13.51
C LYS A 123 1.71 0.22 -14.00
N SER A 124 2.03 -0.20 -15.22
CA SER A 124 3.37 -0.04 -15.79
C SER A 124 3.77 1.43 -15.96
N LEU A 125 2.88 2.28 -16.48
CA LEU A 125 3.14 3.72 -16.60
C LEU A 125 3.28 4.40 -15.23
N THR A 126 2.51 3.95 -14.24
CA THR A 126 2.63 4.46 -12.85
C THR A 126 3.99 4.10 -12.24
N ILE A 127 4.45 2.86 -12.43
CA ILE A 127 5.77 2.42 -11.96
C ILE A 127 6.89 3.19 -12.67
N LEU A 128 6.77 3.42 -13.98
CA LEU A 128 7.72 4.23 -14.74
C LEU A 128 7.78 5.67 -14.22
N THR A 129 6.62 6.27 -13.91
CA THR A 129 6.52 7.60 -13.32
C THR A 129 7.21 7.65 -11.95
N LEU A 130 7.00 6.64 -11.09
CA LEU A 130 7.65 6.54 -9.79
C LEU A 130 9.17 6.39 -9.91
N LEU A 131 9.66 5.50 -10.78
CA LEU A 131 11.09 5.27 -11.00
C LEU A 131 11.79 6.52 -11.52
N SER A 132 11.25 7.15 -12.55
CA SER A 132 11.81 8.37 -13.11
C SER A 132 11.80 9.51 -12.07
N SER A 133 10.69 9.68 -11.34
CA SER A 133 10.61 10.67 -10.25
C SER A 133 11.63 10.45 -9.12
N SER A 134 11.98 9.20 -8.84
CA SER A 134 12.95 8.82 -7.81
C SER A 134 14.35 9.36 -8.14
N ILE A 135 14.75 9.25 -9.41
CA ILE A 135 16.10 9.57 -9.89
C ILE A 135 16.37 11.07 -9.71
N PHE A 136 15.58 11.94 -10.33
CA PHE A 136 15.81 13.38 -10.20
C PHE A 136 15.45 13.92 -8.81
N TYR A 137 14.52 13.30 -8.08
CA TYR A 137 14.25 13.68 -6.68
C TYR A 137 15.46 13.44 -5.79
N GLY A 138 16.10 12.26 -5.89
CA GLY A 138 17.29 11.92 -5.10
C GLY A 138 18.46 12.87 -5.37
N LEU A 139 18.66 13.23 -6.64
CA LEU A 139 19.67 14.22 -7.04
C LEU A 139 19.35 15.62 -6.49
N GLY A 140 18.12 16.10 -6.74
CA GLY A 140 17.70 17.45 -6.36
C GLY A 140 17.68 17.67 -4.84
N THR A 141 17.17 16.70 -4.08
CA THR A 141 17.19 16.75 -2.60
C THR A 141 18.61 16.77 -2.06
N SER A 142 19.49 15.93 -2.59
CA SER A 142 20.88 15.89 -2.16
C SER A 142 21.60 17.23 -2.45
N MET A 143 21.31 17.87 -3.60
CA MET A 143 21.84 19.20 -3.93
C MET A 143 21.33 20.26 -2.96
N ILE A 144 20.03 20.25 -2.65
CA ILE A 144 19.42 21.19 -1.69
C ILE A 144 20.05 21.05 -0.30
N ILE A 145 20.26 19.82 0.17
CA ILE A 145 20.89 19.53 1.47
C ILE A 145 22.33 20.05 1.47
N GLN A 146 23.13 19.73 0.44
CA GLN A 146 24.53 20.15 0.36
C GLN A 146 24.68 21.68 0.30
N ASN A 147 23.82 22.34 -0.48
CA ASN A 147 23.83 23.80 -0.64
C ASN A 147 23.08 24.54 0.48
N LYS A 148 22.55 23.81 1.49
CA LYS A 148 21.77 24.36 2.61
C LYS A 148 20.60 25.25 2.16
N ALA A 149 19.99 24.91 1.02
CA ALA A 149 18.92 25.69 0.40
C ALA A 149 17.56 25.37 1.03
N TRP A 150 17.42 25.62 2.34
CA TRP A 150 16.24 25.23 3.13
C TRP A 150 14.92 25.88 2.67
N SER A 151 14.97 26.92 1.84
CA SER A 151 13.77 27.49 1.18
C SER A 151 13.03 26.47 0.31
N PHE A 152 13.70 25.43 -0.17
CA PHE A 152 13.09 24.36 -0.99
C PHE A 152 12.56 23.17 -0.17
N LEU A 153 12.67 23.20 1.16
CA LEU A 153 12.16 22.15 2.04
C LEU A 153 10.67 21.83 1.82
N PRO A 154 9.77 22.80 1.55
CA PRO A 154 8.39 22.50 1.18
C PRO A 154 8.28 21.64 -0.09
N VAL A 155 9.11 21.89 -1.11
CA VAL A 155 9.11 21.11 -2.36
C VAL A 155 9.60 19.69 -2.10
N ILE A 156 10.63 19.53 -1.28
CA ILE A 156 11.16 18.21 -0.86
C ILE A 156 10.07 17.36 -0.20
N ILE A 157 9.21 17.97 0.61
CA ILE A 157 8.13 17.24 1.30
C ILE A 157 6.94 17.00 0.37
N ILE A 158 6.48 18.02 -0.34
CA ILE A 158 5.22 17.97 -1.10
C ILE A 158 5.34 17.08 -2.35
N PHE A 159 6.49 17.13 -3.04
CA PHE A 159 6.69 16.38 -4.28
C PHE A 159 6.48 14.86 -4.15
N PRO A 160 7.17 14.14 -3.23
CA PRO A 160 7.00 12.70 -3.09
C PRO A 160 5.59 12.34 -2.62
N LEU A 161 4.94 13.20 -1.83
CA LEU A 161 3.56 13.00 -1.40
C LEU A 161 2.58 13.07 -2.59
N LEU A 162 2.74 14.05 -3.49
CA LEU A 162 1.90 14.20 -4.67
C LEU A 162 2.04 13.03 -5.65
N VAL A 163 3.29 12.66 -5.98
CA VAL A 163 3.54 11.56 -6.93
C VAL A 163 3.05 10.23 -6.34
N THR A 164 3.29 9.98 -5.06
CA THR A 164 2.80 8.78 -4.39
C THR A 164 1.28 8.76 -4.31
N PHE A 165 0.63 9.89 -4.05
CA PHE A 165 -0.83 9.98 -4.01
C PHE A 165 -1.46 9.55 -5.35
N LEU A 166 -0.90 10.04 -6.46
CA LEU A 166 -1.34 9.65 -7.80
C LEU A 166 -1.12 8.14 -8.03
N ALA A 167 0.03 7.60 -7.63
CA ALA A 167 0.31 6.17 -7.76
C ALA A 167 -0.65 5.31 -6.95
N THR A 168 -0.88 5.65 -5.68
CA THR A 168 -1.85 4.95 -4.82
C THR A 168 -3.26 5.03 -5.40
N HIS A 169 -3.65 6.16 -6.00
CA HIS A 169 -4.95 6.28 -6.66
C HIS A 169 -5.08 5.34 -7.86
N VAL A 170 -4.04 5.22 -8.69
CA VAL A 170 -4.03 4.28 -9.82
C VAL A 170 -4.05 2.83 -9.32
N PHE A 171 -3.23 2.48 -8.34
CA PHE A 171 -3.23 1.13 -7.78
C PHE A 171 -4.57 0.77 -7.14
N TYR A 172 -5.21 1.69 -6.43
CA TYR A 172 -6.54 1.46 -5.87
C TYR A 172 -7.59 1.21 -6.95
N LYS A 173 -7.56 1.94 -8.07
CA LYS A 173 -8.50 1.74 -9.19
C LYS A 173 -8.23 0.50 -10.03
N THR A 174 -6.98 0.04 -10.10
CA THR A 174 -6.55 -1.05 -10.99
C THR A 174 -6.32 -2.38 -10.28
N THR A 175 -6.37 -2.39 -8.94
CA THR A 175 -6.30 -3.63 -8.16
C THR A 175 -7.70 -4.26 -8.14
N PRO A 176 -7.85 -5.51 -8.61
CA PRO A 176 -9.12 -6.20 -8.51
C PRO A 176 -9.51 -6.30 -7.04
N LYS A 177 -10.73 -5.88 -6.70
CA LYS A 177 -11.26 -6.09 -5.37
C LYS A 177 -11.49 -7.59 -5.24
N LYS A 178 -10.79 -8.24 -4.30
CA LYS A 178 -10.99 -9.67 -4.02
C LYS A 178 -12.48 -9.87 -3.73
N ASN A 179 -13.14 -10.68 -4.55
CA ASN A 179 -14.54 -11.00 -4.36
C ASN A 179 -14.62 -11.97 -3.19
N ASN A 180 -14.69 -11.46 -1.96
CA ASN A 180 -14.93 -12.26 -0.77
C ASN A 180 -16.43 -12.62 -0.69
N GLN A 181 -17.04 -13.01 -1.80
CA GLN A 181 -18.38 -13.57 -1.81
C GLN A 181 -18.29 -14.94 -1.16
N VAL A 182 -19.10 -15.12 -0.13
CA VAL A 182 -19.17 -16.35 0.64
C VAL A 182 -20.63 -16.76 0.60
N LEU A 183 -20.90 -17.96 0.12
CA LEU A 183 -22.24 -18.52 0.15
C LEU A 183 -22.59 -18.77 1.61
N CYS A 184 -23.70 -18.18 2.04
CA CYS A 184 -24.18 -18.29 3.40
C CYS A 184 -25.52 -19.03 3.40
N ARG A 185 -25.62 -20.07 4.24
CA ARG A 185 -26.84 -20.83 4.45
C ARG A 185 -27.15 -20.94 5.94
N ILE A 186 -28.43 -20.80 6.28
CA ILE A 186 -28.93 -21.11 7.61
C ILE A 186 -29.00 -22.63 7.76
N VAL A 187 -28.41 -23.15 8.83
CA VAL A 187 -28.43 -24.57 9.19
C VAL A 187 -29.16 -24.77 10.52
N THR A 188 -29.68 -25.97 10.75
CA THR A 188 -30.42 -26.28 11.98
C THR A 188 -29.47 -26.59 13.13
N GLU A 189 -30.00 -26.52 14.35
CA GLU A 189 -29.22 -26.86 15.55
C GLU A 189 -28.83 -28.34 15.57
N GLU A 190 -29.71 -29.23 15.09
CA GLU A 190 -29.43 -30.67 15.00
C GLU A 190 -28.22 -30.92 14.10
N TYR A 191 -28.18 -30.27 12.93
CA TYR A 191 -27.07 -30.38 12.00
C TYR A 191 -25.73 -29.96 12.61
N ILE A 192 -25.71 -28.86 13.36
CA ILE A 192 -24.52 -28.35 14.04
C ILE A 192 -24.02 -29.32 15.13
N LYS A 193 -24.94 -29.97 15.85
CA LYS A 193 -24.61 -30.95 16.90
C LYS A 193 -24.02 -32.25 16.37
N GLU A 194 -24.31 -32.60 15.13
CA GLU A 194 -23.74 -33.77 14.46
C GLU A 194 -22.29 -33.55 14.00
N LEU A 195 -21.84 -32.30 13.91
CA LEU A 195 -20.49 -31.94 13.46
C LEU A 195 -19.49 -31.91 14.63
N ASP A 196 -18.26 -32.38 14.38
CA ASP A 196 -17.13 -32.26 15.32
C ASP A 196 -16.49 -30.88 15.18
N LEU A 197 -17.12 -29.88 15.79
CA LEU A 197 -16.74 -28.47 15.68
C LEU A 197 -15.63 -28.09 16.66
N ILE A 198 -14.55 -27.53 16.12
CA ILE A 198 -13.46 -26.90 16.87
C ILE A 198 -13.79 -25.41 17.00
N HIS A 199 -13.92 -24.95 18.25
CA HIS A 199 -14.09 -23.54 18.55
C HIS A 199 -12.81 -22.76 18.23
N SER A 200 -12.92 -21.74 17.39
CA SER A 200 -11.80 -20.86 17.06
C SER A 200 -11.69 -19.72 18.07
N TYR A 201 -12.60 -18.75 17.99
CA TYR A 201 -12.67 -17.59 18.88
C TYR A 201 -14.08 -16.99 18.85
N MET A 202 -14.38 -16.16 19.84
CA MET A 202 -15.62 -15.38 19.90
C MET A 202 -15.51 -14.15 19.01
N LEU A 203 -16.46 -13.95 18.10
CA LEU A 203 -16.58 -12.73 17.29
C LEU A 203 -17.10 -11.57 18.15
N ASN A 204 -18.08 -11.86 19.01
CA ASN A 204 -18.72 -10.95 19.96
C ASN A 204 -19.28 -11.78 21.12
N ASP A 205 -19.80 -11.15 22.17
CA ASP A 205 -20.31 -11.82 23.39
C ASP A 205 -21.35 -12.95 23.15
N GLY A 206 -22.06 -12.95 22.02
CA GLY A 206 -23.05 -13.98 21.67
C GLY A 206 -22.71 -14.84 20.45
N ARG A 207 -21.63 -14.55 19.71
CA ARG A 207 -21.33 -15.18 18.41
C ARG A 207 -19.95 -15.81 18.39
N ALA A 208 -19.90 -17.10 18.10
CA ALA A 208 -18.67 -17.87 17.97
C ALA A 208 -18.39 -18.25 16.52
N LEU A 209 -17.11 -18.23 16.14
CA LEU A 209 -16.63 -18.82 14.89
C LEU A 209 -16.09 -20.23 15.17
N LEU A 210 -16.58 -21.21 14.41
CA LEU A 210 -16.20 -22.61 14.54
C LEU A 210 -15.81 -23.23 13.20
N TYR A 211 -15.02 -24.30 13.26
CA TYR A 211 -14.62 -25.08 12.10
C TYR A 211 -14.92 -26.55 12.33
N ASP A 212 -15.38 -27.24 11.31
CA ASP A 212 -15.45 -28.71 11.33
C ASP A 212 -14.03 -29.28 11.25
N LYS A 213 -13.67 -30.15 12.20
CA LYS A 213 -12.38 -30.83 12.27
C LYS A 213 -12.03 -31.60 10.99
N TYR A 214 -13.03 -32.10 10.27
CA TYR A 214 -12.85 -32.93 9.09
C TYR A 214 -12.91 -32.13 7.78
N ARG A 215 -13.29 -30.85 7.83
CA ARG A 215 -13.32 -29.96 6.66
C ARG A 215 -12.20 -28.94 6.72
N SER A 216 -11.71 -28.52 5.55
CA SER A 216 -10.72 -27.45 5.51
C SER A 216 -11.31 -26.14 6.01
N LYS A 217 -10.62 -25.51 6.97
CA LYS A 217 -10.97 -24.19 7.54
C LYS A 217 -11.05 -23.10 6.48
N ASP A 218 -10.32 -23.28 5.38
CA ASP A 218 -10.31 -22.32 4.27
C ASP A 218 -11.49 -22.51 3.32
N LYS A 219 -12.20 -23.64 3.39
CA LYS A 219 -13.35 -23.95 2.53
C LYS A 219 -14.68 -23.72 3.24
N VAL A 220 -14.81 -24.20 4.47
CA VAL A 220 -16.08 -24.16 5.23
C VAL A 220 -15.82 -23.70 6.65
N PHE A 221 -16.64 -22.77 7.12
CA PHE A 221 -16.65 -22.34 8.52
C PHE A 221 -18.08 -22.02 8.98
N TYR A 222 -18.27 -22.02 10.29
CA TYR A 222 -19.58 -21.87 10.90
C TYR A 222 -19.60 -20.68 11.84
N VAL A 223 -20.70 -19.93 11.84
CA VAL A 223 -20.97 -18.92 12.87
C VAL A 223 -22.22 -19.31 13.63
N CYS A 224 -22.05 -19.49 14.93
CA CYS A 224 -23.14 -19.81 15.84
C CYS A 224 -23.43 -18.59 16.70
N ASP A 225 -24.64 -18.05 16.57
CA ASP A 225 -25.18 -17.07 17.50
C ASP A 225 -26.02 -17.79 18.56
N TYR A 226 -25.43 -17.98 19.73
CA TYR A 226 -26.09 -18.69 20.83
C TYR A 226 -27.22 -17.86 21.47
N SER A 227 -27.21 -16.54 21.29
CA SER A 227 -28.25 -15.67 21.85
C SER A 227 -29.53 -15.74 21.02
N SER A 228 -29.40 -15.77 19.70
CA SER A 228 -30.53 -15.84 18.77
C SER A 228 -30.88 -17.26 18.30
N LYS A 229 -30.07 -18.27 18.66
CA LYS A 229 -30.15 -19.66 18.18
C LYS A 229 -30.11 -19.75 16.65
N VAL A 230 -29.30 -18.90 16.03
CA VAL A 230 -29.10 -18.87 14.58
C VAL A 230 -27.72 -19.44 14.27
N TYR A 231 -27.70 -20.41 13.36
CA TYR A 231 -26.49 -21.10 12.94
C TYR A 231 -26.30 -20.92 11.44
N LEU A 232 -25.13 -20.43 11.05
CA LEU A 232 -24.79 -20.12 9.68
C LEU A 232 -23.61 -20.98 9.23
N GLU A 233 -23.77 -21.66 8.10
CA GLU A 233 -22.69 -22.28 7.36
C GLU A 233 -22.23 -21.31 6.26
N PHE A 234 -20.92 -21.10 6.20
CA PHE A 234 -20.27 -20.29 5.18
C PHE A 234 -19.37 -21.18 4.31
N ILE A 235 -19.59 -21.11 3.01
CA ILE A 235 -18.80 -21.82 2.00
C ILE A 235 -18.10 -20.77 1.15
N LYS A 236 -16.76 -20.74 1.19
CA LYS A 236 -16.00 -19.88 0.29
C LYS A 236 -16.06 -20.46 -1.12
N GLU A 237 -16.51 -19.68 -2.09
CA GLU A 237 -16.38 -20.05 -3.50
C GLU A 237 -14.89 -20.17 -3.84
N GLN A 238 -14.48 -21.29 -4.44
CA GLN A 238 -13.15 -21.37 -5.03
C GLN A 238 -13.16 -20.51 -6.30
N PRO A 239 -12.10 -19.73 -6.59
CA PRO A 239 -11.93 -19.20 -7.93
C PRO A 239 -11.89 -20.38 -8.90
N ASP A 240 -12.68 -20.31 -9.97
CA ASP A 240 -12.69 -21.34 -11.02
C ASP A 240 -11.25 -21.56 -11.51
N GLU A 241 -10.81 -22.83 -11.55
CA GLU A 241 -9.48 -23.23 -12.04
C GLU A 241 -9.31 -22.99 -13.56
N ASP A 242 -10.34 -22.48 -14.24
CA ASP A 242 -10.38 -22.30 -15.70
C ASP A 242 -9.88 -20.92 -16.20
N ASP A 243 -9.41 -20.04 -15.31
CA ASP A 243 -8.89 -18.69 -15.66
C ASP A 243 -7.35 -18.55 -15.46
N ILE A 244 -6.58 -19.63 -15.62
CA ILE A 244 -5.10 -19.60 -15.70
C ILE A 244 -4.60 -19.71 -17.14
#